data_AF-A0A932HDR1-F1
#
_entry.id   AF-A0A932HDR1-F1
#
_cell.length_a   1.000
_cell.length_b   1.000
_cell.length_c   1.000
_cell.angle_alpha   90.00
_cell.angle_beta   90.00
_cell.angle_gamma   90.00
#
_symmetry.space_group_name_H-M   'P 1'
#
loop_
_entity.id
_entity.type
_entity.pdbx_description
1 polymer ?
#
loop_
_entity_poly.entity_id
_entity_poly.type
_entity_poly.pdbx_seq_one_letter_code
_entity_poly.pdbx_strand_id
1 'polypeptide(L)'
;AFYWMLARQERAAVALGVPAQHAGALWLFGLLAGWELSWRLYDLGFARSWRTAGWGLVAAFVLGLVSRFGARISWPFAAHFALYRGVVLAPVAVFAALWSLYAVTDPAYVSPLPYVPLANPLDGAQLLLFVVLKTWDGARGEPRARSGFDVNALIAVLAFIWLNSMVLRSVHHWTATAYTLPALLDSVLVQAALSLVWTVTALVVMAYGARAARRRPWIAGAGLLAVVVAKLFIFDLASLGTIERIVTFIGVGVGLLVIGYVAPVPPGEQERESG
;
A
#
# COMPACT_ATOMS: atom_id res chain seq x y z
N ALA A 1 13.15 -15.57 -26.30
CA ALA A 1 12.65 -16.63 -27.21
C ALA A 1 11.13 -16.55 -27.43
N PHE A 2 10.29 -16.60 -26.38
CA PHE A 2 8.82 -16.65 -26.51
C PHE A 2 8.21 -15.42 -27.23
N TYR A 3 8.56 -14.20 -26.80
CA TYR A 3 8.12 -12.97 -27.49
C TYR A 3 8.60 -12.92 -28.95
N TRP A 4 9.81 -13.40 -29.26
CA TRP A 4 10.28 -13.44 -30.65
C TRP A 4 9.46 -14.41 -31.53
N MET A 5 9.04 -15.54 -30.98
CA MET A 5 8.15 -16.48 -31.65
C MET A 5 6.74 -15.88 -31.86
N LEU A 6 6.21 -15.17 -30.86
CA LEU A 6 4.93 -14.46 -30.96
C LEU A 6 4.96 -13.39 -32.06
N ALA A 7 6.02 -12.55 -32.11
CA ALA A 7 6.20 -11.55 -33.17
C ALA A 7 6.22 -12.19 -34.57
N ARG A 8 6.82 -13.38 -34.70
CA ARG A 8 6.85 -14.13 -35.97
C ARG A 8 5.48 -14.69 -36.33
N GLN A 9 4.73 -15.21 -35.36
CA GLN A 9 3.37 -15.73 -35.57
C GLN A 9 2.38 -14.63 -35.96
N GLU A 10 2.49 -13.44 -35.35
CA GLU A 10 1.68 -12.27 -35.71
C GLU A 10 1.99 -11.77 -37.13
N ARG A 11 3.29 -11.64 -37.47
CA ARG A 11 3.71 -11.27 -38.82
C ARG A 11 3.25 -12.29 -39.88
N ALA A 12 3.13 -13.56 -39.50
CA ALA A 12 2.63 -14.63 -40.36
C ALA A 12 1.09 -14.74 -40.37
N ALA A 13 0.36 -13.96 -39.56
CA ALA A 13 -1.09 -14.07 -39.35
C ALA A 13 -1.57 -15.47 -38.87
N VAL A 14 -0.70 -16.23 -38.20
CA VAL A 14 -0.99 -17.58 -37.67
C VAL A 14 -1.19 -17.56 -36.15
N ALA A 15 -1.03 -16.41 -35.49
CA ALA A 15 -1.20 -16.29 -34.05
C ALA A 15 -2.65 -16.57 -33.62
N LEU A 16 -2.86 -17.64 -32.85
CA LEU A 16 -4.14 -18.00 -32.24
C LEU A 16 -4.19 -17.48 -30.80
N GLY A 17 -5.25 -16.74 -30.46
CA GLY A 17 -5.45 -16.24 -29.10
C GLY A 17 -4.41 -15.20 -28.67
N VAL A 18 -4.09 -14.25 -29.55
CA VAL A 18 -3.12 -13.16 -29.33
C VAL A 18 -3.18 -12.56 -27.91
N PRO A 19 -4.36 -12.22 -27.33
CA PRO A 19 -4.41 -11.67 -25.98
C PRO A 19 -3.84 -12.59 -24.89
N ALA A 20 -4.13 -13.89 -24.97
CA ALA A 20 -3.67 -14.88 -24.01
C ALA A 20 -2.16 -15.11 -24.12
N GLN A 21 -1.61 -15.06 -25.34
CA GLN A 21 -0.17 -15.21 -25.57
C GLN A 21 0.63 -14.03 -24.99
N HIS A 22 0.16 -12.79 -25.18
CA HIS A 22 0.79 -11.61 -24.55
C HIS A 22 0.73 -11.65 -23.02
N ALA A 23 -0.42 -12.06 -22.48
CA ALA A 23 -0.62 -12.20 -21.04
C ALA A 23 0.30 -13.27 -20.45
N GLY A 24 0.26 -14.49 -21.02
CA GLY A 24 1.10 -15.61 -20.61
C GLY A 24 2.58 -15.29 -20.70
N ALA A 25 3.02 -14.60 -21.75
CA ALA A 25 4.41 -14.19 -21.91
C ALA A 25 4.87 -13.24 -20.79
N LEU A 26 4.05 -12.23 -20.46
CA LEU A 26 4.40 -11.24 -19.43
C LEU A 26 4.39 -11.87 -18.04
N TRP A 27 3.37 -12.67 -17.73
CA TRP A 27 3.25 -13.32 -16.43
C TRP A 27 4.34 -14.37 -16.23
N LEU A 28 4.63 -15.18 -17.24
CA LEU A 28 5.74 -16.12 -17.19
C LEU A 28 7.07 -15.40 -16.99
N PHE A 29 7.31 -14.29 -17.71
CA PHE A 29 8.50 -13.48 -17.51
C PHE A 29 8.59 -12.94 -16.07
N GLY A 30 7.50 -12.38 -15.54
CA GLY A 30 7.46 -11.87 -14.17
C GLY A 30 7.70 -12.96 -13.12
N LEU A 31 7.10 -14.14 -13.29
CA LEU A 31 7.29 -15.28 -12.39
C LEU A 31 8.73 -15.81 -12.43
N LEU A 32 9.30 -15.97 -13.63
CA LEU A 32 10.69 -16.41 -13.80
C LEU A 32 11.68 -15.37 -13.26
N ALA A 33 11.43 -14.08 -13.49
CA ALA A 33 12.27 -13.01 -12.96
C ALA A 33 12.22 -12.95 -11.43
N GLY A 34 11.03 -13.09 -10.83
CA GLY A 34 10.87 -13.18 -9.38
C GLY A 34 11.55 -14.41 -8.79
N TRP A 35 11.41 -15.55 -9.46
CA TRP A 35 12.06 -16.80 -9.07
C TRP A 35 13.58 -16.70 -9.14
N GLU A 36 14.13 -16.25 -10.27
CA GLU A 36 15.58 -16.08 -10.48
C GLU A 36 16.16 -15.08 -9.47
N LEU A 37 15.51 -13.93 -9.27
CA LEU A 37 15.95 -12.95 -8.28
C LEU A 37 15.93 -13.54 -6.86
N SER A 38 14.88 -14.26 -6.50
CA SER A 38 14.77 -14.95 -5.21
C SER A 38 15.89 -15.99 -5.02
N TRP A 39 16.20 -16.76 -6.07
CA TRP A 39 17.28 -17.74 -6.03
C TRP A 39 18.66 -17.09 -5.92
N ARG A 40 18.92 -16.01 -6.68
CA ARG A 40 20.17 -15.24 -6.60
C ARG A 40 20.38 -14.64 -5.22
N LEU A 41 19.35 -14.05 -4.63
CA LEU A 41 19.42 -13.48 -3.27
C LEU A 41 19.71 -14.57 -2.23
N TYR A 42 19.13 -15.77 -2.39
CA TYR A 42 19.44 -16.90 -1.53
C TYR A 42 20.91 -17.34 -1.66
N ASP A 43 21.39 -17.50 -2.89
CA ASP A 43 22.76 -17.94 -3.20
C ASP A 43 23.82 -16.96 -2.66
N LEU A 44 23.52 -15.66 -2.75
CA LEU A 44 24.35 -14.58 -2.18
C LEU A 44 24.28 -14.47 -0.65
N GLY A 45 23.50 -15.32 0.03
CA GLY A 45 23.40 -15.35 1.49
C GLY A 45 22.52 -14.26 2.11
N PHE A 46 21.68 -13.58 1.33
CA PHE A 46 20.75 -12.60 1.87
C PHE A 46 19.63 -13.27 2.67
N ALA A 47 19.19 -12.60 3.74
CA ALA A 47 18.09 -13.08 4.56
C ALA A 47 16.76 -13.18 3.79
N ARG A 48 15.82 -13.96 4.34
CA ARG A 48 14.54 -14.28 3.69
C ARG A 48 13.77 -13.05 3.21
N SER A 49 13.76 -11.96 3.96
CA SER A 49 12.96 -10.78 3.65
C SER A 49 13.44 -10.03 2.40
N TRP A 50 14.71 -10.20 1.99
CA TRP A 50 15.19 -9.75 0.69
C TRP A 50 14.49 -10.45 -0.46
N ARG A 51 14.26 -11.77 -0.33
CA ARG A 51 13.54 -12.56 -1.33
C ARG A 51 12.07 -12.16 -1.38
N THR A 52 11.45 -11.95 -0.22
CA THR A 52 10.08 -11.41 -0.12
C THR A 52 9.98 -10.06 -0.84
N ALA A 53 10.92 -9.14 -0.56
CA ALA A 53 11.01 -7.85 -1.24
C ALA A 53 11.23 -7.98 -2.76
N GLY A 54 12.06 -8.92 -3.20
CA GLY A 54 12.33 -9.19 -4.60
C GLY A 54 11.08 -9.47 -5.43
N TRP A 55 10.14 -10.25 -4.91
CA TRP A 55 8.85 -10.49 -5.58
C TRP A 55 8.04 -9.20 -5.75
N GLY A 56 7.99 -8.35 -4.72
CA GLY A 56 7.35 -7.05 -4.78
C GLY A 56 8.02 -6.10 -5.77
N LEU A 57 9.35 -6.07 -5.79
CA LEU A 57 10.14 -5.26 -6.72
C LEU A 57 9.93 -5.68 -8.17
N VAL A 58 9.88 -6.99 -8.47
CA VAL A 58 9.61 -7.48 -9.82
C VAL A 58 8.19 -7.12 -10.26
N ALA A 59 7.19 -7.31 -9.41
CA ALA A 59 5.82 -6.89 -9.70
C ALA A 59 5.73 -5.38 -9.94
N ALA A 60 6.40 -4.59 -9.09
CA ALA A 60 6.43 -3.14 -9.22
C ALA A 60 7.14 -2.69 -10.51
N PHE A 61 8.25 -3.34 -10.85
CA PHE A 61 9.00 -3.08 -12.09
C PHE A 61 8.17 -3.38 -13.33
N VAL A 62 7.56 -4.57 -13.42
CA VAL A 62 6.70 -4.94 -14.55
C VAL A 62 5.52 -3.98 -14.69
N LEU A 63 4.82 -3.71 -13.58
CA LEU A 63 3.66 -2.82 -13.58
C LEU A 63 4.04 -1.40 -13.98
N GLY A 64 5.11 -0.85 -13.40
CA GLY A 64 5.61 0.49 -13.67
C GLY A 64 6.14 0.65 -15.09
N LEU A 65 7.01 -0.27 -15.55
CA LEU A 65 7.62 -0.23 -16.88
C LEU A 65 6.56 -0.22 -17.97
N VAL A 66 5.61 -1.15 -17.92
CA VAL A 66 4.57 -1.26 -18.94
C VAL A 66 3.59 -0.09 -18.84
N SER A 67 3.17 0.31 -17.64
CA SER A 67 2.24 1.45 -17.48
C SER A 67 2.83 2.78 -17.94
N ARG A 68 4.11 3.02 -17.66
CA ARG A 68 4.77 4.31 -17.93
C ARG A 68 5.34 4.41 -19.35
N PHE A 69 5.91 3.32 -19.85
CA PHE A 69 6.69 3.31 -21.09
C PHE A 69 6.10 2.38 -22.16
N GLY A 70 5.07 1.59 -21.86
CA GLY A 70 4.50 0.61 -22.80
C GLY A 70 4.02 1.22 -24.12
N ALA A 71 3.55 2.47 -24.13
CA ALA A 71 3.17 3.15 -25.38
C ALA A 71 4.38 3.62 -26.22
N ARG A 72 5.58 3.68 -25.65
CA ARG A 72 6.82 4.12 -26.32
C ARG A 72 7.71 2.97 -26.73
N ILE A 73 7.71 1.89 -25.95
CA ILE A 73 8.39 0.66 -26.31
C ILE A 73 7.59 0.07 -27.46
N SER A 74 8.23 -0.19 -28.60
CA SER A 74 7.60 -0.68 -29.83
C SER A 74 6.92 -2.06 -29.63
N TRP A 75 7.17 -3.04 -30.48
CA TRP A 75 6.62 -4.37 -30.25
C TRP A 75 7.26 -4.99 -28.98
N PRO A 76 6.50 -5.62 -28.05
CA PRO A 76 5.07 -5.97 -28.13
C PRO A 76 4.10 -4.95 -27.51
N PHE A 77 4.59 -3.96 -26.77
CA PHE A 77 3.74 -3.16 -25.88
C PHE A 77 2.96 -2.07 -26.62
N ALA A 78 3.59 -1.27 -27.49
CA ALA A 78 2.90 -0.17 -28.16
C ALA A 78 1.77 -0.67 -29.08
N ALA A 79 2.00 -1.78 -29.77
CA ALA A 79 1.03 -2.39 -30.69
C ALA A 79 -0.25 -2.87 -29.98
N HIS A 80 -0.13 -3.34 -28.74
CA HIS A 80 -1.25 -3.89 -27.96
C HIS A 80 -1.44 -3.16 -26.63
N PHE A 81 -1.11 -1.86 -26.56
CA PHE A 81 -1.02 -1.15 -25.28
C PHE A 81 -2.34 -1.15 -24.52
N ALA A 82 -3.47 -1.02 -25.22
CA ALA A 82 -4.81 -1.07 -24.64
C ALA A 82 -5.09 -2.40 -23.90
N LEU A 83 -4.68 -3.53 -24.50
CA LEU A 83 -4.78 -4.84 -23.89
C LEU A 83 -3.88 -4.94 -22.65
N TYR A 84 -2.64 -4.47 -22.76
CA TYR A 84 -1.68 -4.52 -21.66
C TYR A 84 -2.15 -3.75 -20.43
N ARG A 85 -2.54 -2.48 -20.60
CA ARG A 85 -2.96 -1.62 -19.47
C ARG A 85 -4.25 -2.09 -18.78
N GLY A 86 -5.16 -2.70 -19.54
CA GLY A 86 -6.48 -3.07 -19.05
C GLY A 86 -6.52 -4.49 -18.49
N VAL A 87 -6.18 -5.48 -19.31
CA VAL A 87 -6.39 -6.90 -19.01
C VAL A 87 -5.12 -7.55 -18.47
N VAL A 88 -3.97 -7.33 -19.11
CA VAL A 88 -2.74 -8.07 -18.78
C VAL A 88 -2.13 -7.61 -17.45
N LEU A 89 -2.12 -6.29 -17.20
CA LEU A 89 -1.59 -5.72 -15.96
C LEU A 89 -2.53 -5.84 -14.76
N ALA A 90 -3.83 -6.11 -14.98
CA ALA A 90 -4.78 -6.21 -13.86
C ALA A 90 -4.43 -7.36 -12.88
N PRO A 91 -4.14 -8.60 -13.33
CA PRO A 91 -3.64 -9.65 -12.44
C PRO A 91 -2.31 -9.33 -11.77
N VAL A 92 -1.42 -8.57 -12.43
CA VAL A 92 -0.16 -8.12 -11.82
C VAL A 92 -0.42 -7.11 -10.70
N ALA A 93 -1.38 -6.19 -10.89
CA ALA A 93 -1.81 -5.25 -9.85
C ALA A 93 -2.50 -5.96 -8.68
N VAL A 94 -3.31 -6.99 -8.95
CA VAL A 94 -3.90 -7.85 -7.91
C VAL A 94 -2.82 -8.59 -7.14
N PHE A 95 -1.86 -9.21 -7.84
CA PHE A 95 -0.71 -9.85 -7.22
C PHE A 95 0.07 -8.86 -6.34
N ALA A 96 0.31 -7.64 -6.83
CA ALA A 96 0.99 -6.59 -6.06
C ALA A 96 0.24 -6.24 -4.77
N ALA A 97 -1.09 -6.09 -4.84
CA ALA A 97 -1.92 -5.84 -3.66
C ALA A 97 -1.89 -7.03 -2.67
N LEU A 98 -1.99 -8.27 -3.15
CA LEU A 98 -1.92 -9.46 -2.32
C LEU A 98 -0.53 -9.64 -1.70
N TRP A 99 0.52 -9.38 -2.47
CA TRP A 99 1.90 -9.38 -2.00
C TRP A 99 2.11 -8.35 -0.89
N SER A 100 1.53 -7.16 -1.03
CA SER A 100 1.56 -6.12 0.01
C SER A 100 0.94 -6.59 1.33
N LEU A 101 -0.16 -7.34 1.26
CA LEU A 101 -0.80 -7.92 2.45
C LEU A 101 0.05 -9.04 3.04
N TYR A 102 0.62 -9.90 2.19
CA TYR A 102 1.53 -10.96 2.62
C TYR A 102 2.78 -10.40 3.32
N ALA A 103 3.36 -9.32 2.79
CA ALA A 103 4.55 -8.68 3.32
C ALA A 103 4.40 -8.29 4.80
N VAL A 104 3.20 -7.96 5.28
CA VAL A 104 2.91 -7.62 6.69
C VAL A 104 3.32 -8.75 7.64
N THR A 105 3.23 -10.00 7.19
CA THR A 105 3.60 -11.19 7.99
C THR A 105 5.11 -11.39 8.10
N ASP A 106 5.90 -10.69 7.29
CA ASP A 106 7.35 -10.77 7.28
C ASP A 106 7.93 -9.79 8.32
N PRO A 107 8.77 -10.25 9.27
CA PRO A 107 9.41 -9.40 10.29
C PRO A 107 10.49 -8.47 9.72
N ALA A 108 10.82 -8.55 8.42
CA ALA A 108 11.89 -7.79 7.77
C ALA A 108 13.29 -8.08 8.35
N TYR A 109 13.66 -9.35 8.43
CA TYR A 109 15.06 -9.75 8.62
C TYR A 109 15.86 -9.47 7.35
N VAL A 110 16.70 -8.43 7.41
CA VAL A 110 17.36 -7.84 6.22
C VAL A 110 18.88 -7.92 6.26
N SER A 111 19.45 -8.88 7.00
CA SER A 111 20.88 -9.20 6.96
C SER A 111 21.38 -9.30 5.51
N PRO A 112 22.52 -8.68 5.16
CA PRO A 112 23.55 -8.10 6.05
C PRO A 112 23.27 -6.68 6.56
N LEU A 113 22.19 -6.03 6.13
CA LEU A 113 21.86 -4.69 6.60
C LEU A 113 21.18 -4.72 7.97
N PRO A 114 21.40 -3.70 8.83
CA PRO A 114 20.59 -3.51 10.02
C PRO A 114 19.15 -3.16 9.62
N TYR A 115 18.18 -3.54 10.46
CA TYR A 115 16.81 -3.10 10.27
C TYR A 115 16.72 -1.59 10.56
N VAL A 116 16.29 -0.84 9.55
CA VAL A 116 15.93 0.58 9.66
C VAL A 116 14.53 0.73 9.06
N PRO A 117 13.56 1.28 9.81
CA PRO A 117 12.23 1.56 9.26
C PRO A 117 12.33 2.45 8.02
N LEU A 118 11.48 2.23 7.00
CA LEU A 118 11.49 2.92 5.69
C LEU A 118 12.70 2.63 4.79
N ALA A 119 13.88 2.35 5.35
CA ALA A 119 15.12 2.13 4.60
C ALA A 119 15.47 0.65 4.40
N ASN A 120 14.56 -0.26 4.74
CA ASN A 120 14.72 -1.68 4.45
C ASN A 120 14.10 -2.03 3.07
N PRO A 121 14.59 -3.11 2.41
CA PRO A 121 14.13 -3.50 1.08
C PRO A 121 12.63 -3.77 0.98
N LEU A 122 12.00 -4.26 2.05
CA LEU A 122 10.57 -4.58 2.05
C LEU A 122 9.72 -3.30 2.02
N ASP A 123 10.05 -2.32 2.87
CA ASP A 123 9.40 -1.01 2.87
C ASP A 123 9.66 -0.24 1.57
N GLY A 124 10.89 -0.30 1.04
CA GLY A 124 11.22 0.30 -0.26
C GLY A 124 10.39 -0.29 -1.41
N ALA A 125 10.25 -1.62 -1.45
CA ALA A 125 9.39 -2.30 -2.41
C ALA A 125 7.92 -1.89 -2.26
N GLN A 126 7.45 -1.75 -1.02
CA GLN A 126 6.09 -1.36 -0.69
C GLN A 126 5.75 0.07 -1.13
N LEU A 127 6.66 1.02 -0.88
CA LEU A 127 6.54 2.42 -1.32
C LEU A 127 6.54 2.52 -2.86
N LEU A 128 7.46 1.80 -3.53
CA LEU A 128 7.50 1.73 -4.97
C LEU A 128 6.20 1.16 -5.55
N LEU A 129 5.64 0.14 -4.90
CA LEU A 129 4.38 -0.48 -5.28
C LEU A 129 3.21 0.51 -5.25
N PHE A 130 3.11 1.36 -4.22
CA PHE A 130 2.08 2.40 -4.18
C PHE A 130 2.21 3.41 -5.31
N VAL A 131 3.44 3.83 -5.62
CA VAL A 131 3.72 4.70 -6.77
C VAL A 131 3.26 4.02 -8.07
N VAL A 132 3.66 2.77 -8.30
CA VAL A 132 3.34 2.11 -9.57
C VAL A 132 1.87 1.75 -9.72
N LEU A 133 1.16 1.41 -8.64
CA LEU A 133 -0.30 1.26 -8.65
C LEU A 133 -0.97 2.56 -9.09
N LYS A 134 -0.47 3.71 -8.62
CA LYS A 134 -0.99 5.01 -9.05
C LYS A 134 -0.66 5.31 -10.52
N THR A 135 0.54 4.95 -10.98
CA THR A 135 0.88 5.10 -12.41
C THR A 135 0.02 4.21 -13.30
N TRP A 136 -0.30 3.00 -12.86
CA TRP A 136 -1.17 2.08 -13.55
C TRP A 136 -2.61 2.61 -13.62
N ASP A 137 -3.15 3.12 -12.51
CA ASP A 137 -4.45 3.80 -12.46
C ASP A 137 -4.56 4.91 -13.52
N GLY A 138 -3.52 5.74 -13.65
CA GLY A 138 -3.44 6.76 -14.70
C GLY A 138 -3.35 6.18 -16.12
N ALA A 139 -2.67 5.04 -16.29
CA ALA A 139 -2.50 4.40 -17.59
C ALA A 139 -3.78 3.72 -18.10
N ARG A 140 -4.66 3.21 -17.21
CA ARG A 140 -5.88 2.42 -17.52
C ARG A 140 -6.88 3.08 -18.48
N GLY A 141 -6.75 4.37 -18.78
CA GLY A 141 -7.55 5.08 -19.79
C GLY A 141 -8.75 5.84 -19.21
N GLU A 142 -9.78 6.04 -20.04
CA GLU A 142 -10.91 6.94 -19.75
C GLU A 142 -11.67 6.56 -18.47
N PRO A 143 -12.13 7.55 -17.67
CA PRO A 143 -12.89 7.32 -16.43
C PRO A 143 -14.11 6.40 -16.59
N ARG A 144 -14.78 6.41 -17.75
CA ARG A 144 -15.96 5.57 -18.03
C ARG A 144 -15.65 4.07 -18.17
N ALA A 145 -14.41 3.73 -18.55
CA ALA A 145 -13.95 2.35 -18.66
C ALA A 145 -13.32 1.82 -17.36
N ARG A 146 -13.18 2.68 -16.34
CA ARG A 146 -12.73 2.24 -15.02
C ARG A 146 -13.88 1.47 -14.39
N SER A 147 -13.61 0.24 -13.96
CA SER A 147 -14.44 -0.39 -12.93
C SER A 147 -14.63 0.61 -11.79
N GLY A 148 -15.78 0.62 -11.12
CA GLY A 148 -16.04 1.50 -9.94
C GLY A 148 -15.08 1.29 -8.76
N PHE A 149 -13.99 0.58 -8.98
CA PHE A 149 -12.87 0.33 -8.09
C PHE A 149 -11.96 1.57 -7.99
N ASP A 150 -11.97 2.21 -6.82
CA ASP A 150 -11.12 3.35 -6.51
C ASP A 150 -9.72 2.89 -6.09
N VAL A 151 -8.75 3.00 -7.00
CA VAL A 151 -7.35 2.62 -6.73
C VAL A 151 -6.73 3.50 -5.63
N ASN A 152 -7.18 4.75 -5.45
CA ASN A 152 -6.66 5.59 -4.37
C ASN A 152 -7.12 5.09 -3.00
N ALA A 153 -8.37 4.61 -2.91
CA ALA A 153 -8.87 3.99 -1.69
C ALA A 153 -8.09 2.69 -1.38
N LEU A 154 -7.83 1.86 -2.39
CA LEU A 154 -6.97 0.68 -2.22
C LEU A 154 -5.58 1.07 -1.69
N ILE A 155 -4.90 2.03 -2.33
CA ILE A 155 -3.57 2.47 -1.91
C ILE A 155 -3.62 3.02 -0.48
N ALA A 156 -4.64 3.80 -0.11
CA ALA A 156 -4.78 4.33 1.24
C ALA A 156 -4.93 3.21 2.29
N VAL A 157 -5.75 2.19 2.00
CA VAL A 157 -5.91 1.03 2.88
C VAL A 157 -4.61 0.25 3.00
N LEU A 158 -3.94 -0.06 1.89
CA LEU A 158 -2.67 -0.78 1.91
C LEU A 158 -1.56 0.01 2.61
N ALA A 159 -1.51 1.33 2.42
CA ALA A 159 -0.56 2.21 3.09
C ALA A 159 -0.81 2.27 4.60
N PHE A 160 -2.07 2.29 5.04
CA PHE A 160 -2.41 2.22 6.46
C PHE A 160 -2.00 0.87 7.06
N ILE A 161 -2.30 -0.24 6.40
CA ILE A 161 -1.87 -1.58 6.83
C ILE A 161 -0.34 -1.68 6.90
N TRP A 162 0.36 -1.17 5.88
CA TRP A 162 1.82 -1.13 5.86
C TRP A 162 2.38 -0.29 7.00
N LEU A 163 1.83 0.90 7.27
CA LEU A 163 2.27 1.76 8.37
C LEU A 163 2.14 1.04 9.72
N ASN A 164 1.04 0.31 9.95
CA ASN A 164 0.88 -0.53 11.13
C ASN A 164 1.98 -1.61 11.17
N SER A 165 2.21 -2.32 10.06
CA SER A 165 3.27 -3.34 9.98
C SER A 165 4.67 -2.78 10.28
N MET A 166 4.97 -1.56 9.82
CA MET A 166 6.23 -0.88 10.08
C MET A 166 6.41 -0.59 11.58
N VAL A 167 5.35 -0.17 12.27
CA VAL A 167 5.38 0.02 13.74
C VAL A 167 5.64 -1.33 14.43
N LEU A 168 4.92 -2.38 14.05
CA LEU A 168 5.09 -3.72 14.63
C LEU A 168 6.51 -4.25 14.47
N ARG A 169 7.08 -4.12 13.27
CA ARG A 169 8.47 -4.52 12.99
C ARG A 169 9.46 -3.68 13.80
N SER A 170 9.22 -2.38 13.92
CA SER A 170 10.11 -1.49 14.67
C SER A 170 10.18 -1.87 16.14
N VAL A 171 9.02 -2.16 16.76
CA VAL A 171 8.99 -2.65 18.14
C VAL A 171 9.69 -4.01 18.24
N HIS A 172 9.35 -4.96 17.36
CA HIS A 172 10.00 -6.28 17.33
C HIS A 172 11.54 -6.20 17.30
N HIS A 173 12.12 -5.38 16.41
CA HIS A 173 13.57 -5.24 16.28
C HIS A 173 14.21 -4.49 17.45
N TRP A 174 13.52 -3.54 18.08
CA TRP A 174 14.10 -2.75 19.17
C TRP A 174 13.91 -3.36 20.56
N THR A 175 12.87 -4.16 20.78
CA THR A 175 12.58 -4.78 22.09
C THR A 175 12.72 -6.30 22.10
N ALA A 176 13.13 -6.90 20.98
CA ALA A 176 13.22 -8.34 20.78
C ALA A 176 11.91 -9.10 21.09
N THR A 177 10.76 -8.41 21.07
CA THR A 177 9.44 -9.02 21.25
C THR A 177 9.16 -9.95 20.08
N ALA A 178 8.74 -11.19 20.30
CA ALA A 178 8.47 -12.13 19.21
C ALA A 178 7.49 -11.54 18.18
N TYR A 179 7.81 -11.65 16.88
CA TYR A 179 6.93 -11.21 15.79
C TYR A 179 5.80 -12.23 15.57
N THR A 180 4.98 -12.44 16.58
CA THR A 180 3.78 -13.27 16.54
C THR A 180 2.59 -12.41 16.97
N LEU A 181 1.42 -12.67 16.40
CA LEU A 181 0.24 -11.85 16.67
C LEU A 181 -0.09 -11.77 18.17
N PRO A 182 -0.08 -12.87 18.95
CA PRO A 182 -0.35 -12.79 20.40
C PRO A 182 0.66 -11.91 21.14
N ALA A 183 1.96 -12.13 20.93
CA ALA A 183 3.00 -11.37 21.62
C ALA A 183 2.99 -9.87 21.28
N LEU A 184 2.66 -9.52 20.03
CA LEU A 184 2.52 -8.13 19.61
C LEU A 184 1.28 -7.47 20.20
N LEU A 185 0.16 -8.18 20.32
CA LEU A 185 -1.08 -7.64 20.89
C LEU A 185 -0.98 -7.41 22.40
N ASP A 186 -0.28 -8.31 23.11
CA ASP A 186 -0.07 -8.20 24.56
C ASP A 186 0.94 -7.11 24.95
N SER A 187 1.71 -6.59 23.98
CA SER A 187 2.74 -5.59 24.24
C SER A 187 2.16 -4.19 24.45
N VAL A 188 2.29 -3.66 25.66
CA VAL A 188 1.90 -2.29 26.03
C VAL A 188 2.58 -1.26 25.13
N LEU A 189 3.87 -1.47 24.80
CA LEU A 189 4.62 -0.57 23.92
C LEU A 189 4.04 -0.56 22.49
N VAL A 190 3.67 -1.73 21.95
CA VAL A 190 3.00 -1.81 20.64
C VAL A 190 1.68 -1.05 20.67
N GLN A 191 0.87 -1.26 21.71
CA GLN A 191 -0.42 -0.57 21.83
C GLN A 191 -0.27 0.94 21.89
N ALA A 192 0.68 1.44 22.68
CA ALA A 192 0.99 2.87 22.79
C ALA A 192 1.53 3.45 21.48
N ALA A 193 2.47 2.77 20.82
CA ALA A 193 3.05 3.21 19.55
C ALA A 193 2.00 3.27 18.44
N LEU A 194 1.14 2.26 18.32
CA LEU A 194 0.03 2.25 17.37
C LEU A 194 -0.96 3.38 17.65
N SER A 195 -1.34 3.62 18.90
CA SER A 195 -2.24 4.72 19.27
C SER A 195 -1.65 6.08 18.87
N LEU A 196 -0.36 6.30 19.12
CA LEU A 196 0.33 7.53 18.73
C LEU A 196 0.34 7.70 17.20
N VAL A 197 0.71 6.66 16.46
CA VAL A 197 0.75 6.69 14.99
C VAL A 197 -0.63 6.88 14.39
N TRP A 198 -1.68 6.28 14.96
CA TRP A 198 -3.06 6.47 14.50
C TRP A 198 -3.54 7.89 14.74
N THR A 199 -3.24 8.49 15.89
CA THR A 199 -3.53 9.90 16.14
C THR A 199 -2.84 10.80 15.12
N VAL A 200 -1.53 10.66 14.93
CA VAL A 200 -0.78 11.47 13.96
C VAL A 200 -1.34 11.27 12.55
N THR A 201 -1.64 10.02 12.16
CA THR A 201 -2.24 9.71 10.86
C THR A 201 -3.59 10.37 10.69
N ALA A 202 -4.47 10.28 11.69
CA ALA A 202 -5.78 10.92 11.67
C ALA A 202 -5.67 12.44 11.48
N LEU A 203 -4.79 13.10 12.22
CA LEU A 203 -4.55 14.54 12.11
C LEU A 203 -4.02 14.93 10.73
N VAL A 204 -3.04 14.21 10.21
CA VAL A 204 -2.47 14.47 8.87
C VAL A 204 -3.53 14.29 7.78
N VAL A 205 -4.34 13.23 7.87
CA VAL A 205 -5.42 12.94 6.92
C VAL A 205 -6.53 13.98 6.98
N MET A 206 -6.93 14.43 8.18
CA MET A 206 -7.87 15.53 8.36
C MET A 206 -7.34 16.85 7.81
N ALA A 207 -6.10 17.21 8.14
CA ALA A 207 -5.46 18.43 7.66
C ALA A 207 -5.30 18.43 6.14
N TYR A 208 -4.93 17.28 5.54
CA TYR A 208 -4.92 17.12 4.09
C TYR A 208 -6.31 17.27 3.49
N GLY A 209 -7.33 16.63 4.08
CA GLY A 209 -8.72 16.76 3.63
C GLY A 209 -9.23 18.21 3.68
N ALA A 210 -8.93 18.95 4.74
CA ALA A 210 -9.26 20.36 4.89
C ALA A 210 -8.57 21.21 3.82
N ARG A 211 -7.24 21.10 3.69
CA ARG A 211 -6.44 21.87 2.71
C ARG A 211 -6.77 21.55 1.26
N ALA A 212 -7.05 20.29 0.95
CA ALA A 212 -7.42 19.86 -0.40
C ALA A 212 -8.91 20.08 -0.71
N ALA A 213 -9.69 20.61 0.24
CA ALA A 213 -11.14 20.72 0.18
C ALA A 213 -11.82 19.38 -0.20
N ARG A 214 -11.33 18.26 0.36
CA ARG A 214 -11.86 16.91 0.11
C ARG A 214 -12.50 16.34 1.38
N ARG A 215 -13.81 16.16 1.33
CA ARG A 215 -14.60 15.66 2.48
C ARG A 215 -14.28 14.20 2.84
N ARG A 216 -14.07 13.33 1.84
CA ARG A 216 -13.78 11.89 2.05
C ARG A 216 -12.56 11.62 2.95
N PRO A 217 -11.34 12.13 2.65
CA PRO A 217 -10.20 11.93 3.53
C PRO A 217 -10.42 12.58 4.88
N TRP A 218 -11.04 13.77 4.95
CA TRP A 218 -11.32 14.42 6.24
C TRP A 218 -12.15 13.53 7.17
N ILE A 219 -13.25 12.95 6.65
CA ILE A 219 -14.11 12.03 7.41
C ILE A 219 -13.35 10.76 7.81
N ALA A 220 -12.52 10.20 6.93
CA ALA A 220 -11.71 9.03 7.25
C ALA A 220 -10.74 9.30 8.41
N GLY A 221 -10.10 10.48 8.41
CA GLY A 221 -9.23 10.91 9.51
C GLY A 221 -10.02 11.12 10.81
N ALA A 222 -11.16 11.81 10.76
CA ALA A 222 -12.03 12.00 11.92
C ALA A 222 -12.53 10.66 12.50
N GLY A 223 -12.91 9.72 11.64
CA GLY A 223 -13.30 8.37 12.05
C GLY A 223 -12.15 7.61 12.72
N LEU A 224 -10.94 7.67 12.16
CA LEU A 224 -9.76 7.07 12.79
C LEU A 224 -9.46 7.70 14.16
N LEU A 225 -9.59 9.03 14.28
CA LEU A 225 -9.42 9.72 15.56
C LEU A 225 -10.46 9.26 16.60
N ALA A 226 -11.72 9.12 16.20
CA ALA A 226 -12.77 8.60 17.06
C ALA A 226 -12.47 7.17 17.54
N VAL A 227 -11.92 6.31 16.68
CA VAL A 227 -11.47 4.97 17.06
C VAL A 227 -10.35 5.03 18.09
N VAL A 228 -9.35 5.90 17.90
CA VAL A 228 -8.26 6.05 18.89
C VAL A 228 -8.81 6.51 20.24
N VAL A 229 -9.67 7.52 20.24
CA VAL A 229 -10.29 8.05 21.46
C VAL A 229 -11.12 6.96 22.17
N ALA A 230 -11.93 6.21 21.42
CA ALA A 230 -12.68 5.07 21.97
C ALA A 230 -11.74 4.01 22.57
N LYS A 231 -10.64 3.68 21.88
CA LYS A 231 -9.61 2.75 22.38
C LYS A 231 -9.04 3.23 23.72
N LEU A 232 -8.62 4.48 23.82
CA LEU A 232 -8.09 5.05 25.07
C LEU A 232 -9.13 4.94 26.20
N PHE A 233 -10.41 5.22 25.93
CA PHE A 233 -11.45 5.09 26.95
C PHE A 233 -11.77 3.65 27.36
N ILE A 234 -11.64 2.68 26.46
CA ILE A 234 -11.90 1.27 26.81
C ILE A 234 -10.75 0.70 27.64
N PHE A 235 -9.50 0.97 27.24
CA PHE A 235 -8.32 0.35 27.84
C PHE A 235 -7.73 1.16 29.02
N ASP A 236 -7.70 2.49 28.94
CA ASP A 236 -7.03 3.30 29.97
C ASP A 236 -8.01 3.71 31.08
N LEU A 237 -9.28 4.00 30.75
CA LEU A 237 -10.22 4.48 31.76
C LEU A 237 -10.63 3.40 32.76
N ALA A 238 -10.59 2.12 32.37
CA ALA A 238 -10.99 1.01 33.23
C ALA A 238 -10.16 0.92 34.54
N SER A 239 -8.94 1.44 34.53
CA SER A 239 -8.01 1.43 35.67
C SER A 239 -7.86 2.78 36.38
N LEU A 240 -8.44 3.87 35.86
CA LEU A 240 -8.33 5.22 36.42
C LEU A 240 -9.42 5.56 37.44
N GLY A 241 -9.07 6.41 38.41
CA GLY A 241 -10.01 7.01 39.35
C GLY A 241 -10.98 8.00 38.68
N THR A 242 -12.07 8.35 39.38
CA THR A 242 -13.13 9.22 38.83
C THR A 242 -12.63 10.60 38.40
N ILE A 243 -11.70 11.21 39.14
CA ILE A 243 -11.16 12.55 38.83
C ILE A 243 -10.25 12.50 37.59
N GLU A 244 -9.33 11.54 37.52
CA GLU A 244 -8.42 11.34 36.39
C GLU A 244 -9.17 11.11 35.08
N ARG A 245 -10.27 10.36 35.17
CA ARG A 245 -11.20 10.14 34.06
C ARG A 245 -11.82 11.45 33.56
N ILE A 246 -12.31 12.31 34.45
CA ILE A 246 -12.89 13.63 34.08
C ILE A 246 -11.84 14.51 33.41
N VAL A 247 -10.64 14.62 33.98
CA VAL A 247 -9.55 15.44 33.42
C VAL A 247 -9.16 14.95 32.03
N THR A 248 -9.05 13.63 31.83
CA THR A 248 -8.77 13.02 30.53
C THR A 248 -9.89 13.31 29.51
N PHE A 249 -11.17 13.22 29.90
CA PHE A 249 -12.30 13.58 29.03
C PHE A 249 -12.23 15.03 28.57
N ILE A 250 -11.94 15.96 29.49
CA ILE A 250 -11.82 17.38 29.18
C ILE A 250 -10.64 17.61 28.23
N GLY A 251 -9.47 17.05 28.54
CA GLY A 251 -8.27 17.20 27.72
C GLY A 251 -8.46 16.70 26.29
N VAL A 252 -9.03 15.51 26.13
CA VAL A 252 -9.37 14.95 24.81
C VAL A 252 -10.44 15.82 24.12
N GLY A 253 -11.49 16.22 24.83
CA GLY A 253 -12.56 17.06 24.28
C GLY A 253 -12.07 18.41 23.76
N VAL A 254 -11.19 19.09 24.53
CA VAL A 254 -10.53 20.32 24.10
C VAL A 254 -9.65 20.07 22.86
N GLY A 255 -8.89 18.98 22.84
CA GLY A 255 -8.09 18.58 21.67
C GLY A 255 -8.96 18.42 20.41
N LEU A 256 -10.08 17.70 20.53
CA LEU A 256 -11.03 17.52 19.43
C LEU A 256 -11.63 18.85 18.95
N LEU A 257 -11.95 19.77 19.87
CA LEU A 257 -12.45 21.10 19.54
C LEU A 257 -11.43 21.93 18.76
N VAL A 258 -10.17 21.94 19.21
CA VAL A 258 -9.07 22.66 18.53
C VAL A 258 -8.88 22.12 17.11
N ILE A 259 -8.89 20.80 16.94
CA ILE A 259 -8.74 20.19 15.62
C ILE A 259 -9.92 20.54 14.72
N GLY A 260 -11.16 20.49 15.25
CA GLY A 260 -12.36 20.88 14.51
C GLY A 260 -12.34 22.34 14.06
N TYR A 261 -11.74 23.23 14.85
CA TYR A 261 -11.56 24.64 14.50
C TYR A 261 -10.44 24.85 13.45
N VAL A 262 -9.28 24.21 13.61
CA VAL A 262 -8.11 24.40 12.72
C VAL A 262 -8.28 23.69 11.37
N ALA A 263 -8.97 22.55 11.36
CA ALA A 263 -9.22 21.75 10.17
C ALA A 263 -10.73 21.57 9.97
N PRO A 264 -11.46 22.63 9.54
CA PRO A 264 -12.90 22.56 9.36
C PRO A 264 -13.29 21.58 8.26
N VAL A 265 -14.50 21.03 8.37
CA VAL A 265 -15.04 20.09 7.36
C VAL A 265 -15.19 20.80 6.02
N PRO A 266 -14.62 20.27 4.93
CA PRO A 266 -14.86 20.83 3.60
C PRO A 266 -16.34 20.74 3.21
N PRO A 267 -16.90 21.77 2.54
CA PRO A 267 -18.28 21.75 2.07
C PRO A 267 -18.51 20.61 1.08
N GLY A 268 -19.72 20.03 1.14
CA GLY A 268 -20.14 18.90 0.30
C GLY A 268 -20.30 19.26 -1.18
N GLU A 269 -20.33 18.26 -2.06
CA GLU A 269 -20.48 18.48 -3.52
C GLU A 269 -21.80 19.20 -3.85
N GLN A 270 -22.91 18.84 -3.17
CA GLN A 270 -24.22 19.49 -3.35
C GLN A 270 -24.27 20.95 -2.87
N GLU A 271 -23.52 21.29 -1.81
CA GLU A 271 -23.43 22.66 -1.27
C GLU A 271 -22.60 23.58 -2.18
N ARG A 272 -21.69 23.01 -2.99
CA ARG A 272 -20.90 23.77 -3.99
C ARG A 272 -21.67 24.06 -5.27
N GLU A 273 -22.64 23.22 -5.61
CA GLU A 273 -23.48 23.41 -6.81
C GLU A 273 -24.64 24.40 -6.55
N SER A 274 -24.88 24.76 -5.29
CA SER A 274 -25.99 25.63 -4.86
C SER A 274 -25.57 27.04 -4.41
N GLY A 275 -24.27 27.39 -4.47
CA GLY A 275 -23.73 28.71 -4.14
C GLY A 275 -22.88 29.28 -5.26
#